data_AF-A0A0P9MSZ9-F1
#
_entry.id   AF-A0A0P9MSZ9-F1
#
_cell.length_a   1.000
_cell.length_b   1.000
_cell.length_c   1.000
_cell.angle_alpha   90.00
_cell.angle_beta   90.00
_cell.angle_gamma   90.00
#
_symmetry.space_group_name_H-M   'P 1'
#
loop_
_entity.id
_entity.type
_entity.pdbx_description
1 polymer ?
#
loop_
_entity_poly.entity_id
_entity_poly.type
_entity_poly.pdbx_seq_one_letter_code
_entity_poly.pdbx_strand_id
1 'polypeptide(L)'
;MFHLLRNARTLRAGVEPKMVVCWGGHSINTEEYKYTKKVGHELGLRSLDICTGCGPGVMKGPMKGATIAHAKQRIVGGRYLGLTEPGIIAAEAPNPIVNELVILPDIEKRLEAFVRVGHGIIIFPGGAGTAEEFLYLLGILMHPDNKDVPFPVILTGPKNTEPYLQQLHAFVGATLGEEAQRHYQIIIDNPADVARQMTQGLKEVKQFRRERNDAFHFNWLLKIEESFQHPFDPTHENMSKLQLNHDVPTHELAANLRRAFSGIVAGNVKDKGIRLIEEHGPYQIQGDPSIMGPLDKLLQAFVDQHRMKLPGGAAYVPCYQVVA
;
A
#
# COMPACT_ATOMS: atom_id res chain seq x y z
N MET A 1 -2.85 -14.33 -11.91
CA MET A 1 -2.39 -12.92 -12.03
C MET A 1 -1.68 -12.60 -13.36
N PHE A 2 -0.51 -13.19 -13.63
CA PHE A 2 0.35 -12.86 -14.79
C PHE A 2 -0.38 -12.69 -16.14
N HIS A 3 -1.29 -13.61 -16.50
CA HIS A 3 -2.01 -13.55 -17.78
C HIS A 3 -2.85 -12.27 -17.95
N LEU A 4 -3.42 -11.72 -16.88
CA LEU A 4 -4.21 -10.49 -16.91
C LEU A 4 -3.31 -9.29 -17.25
N LEU A 5 -2.18 -9.16 -16.54
CA LEU A 5 -1.20 -8.10 -16.76
C LEU A 5 -0.53 -8.21 -18.15
N ARG A 6 -0.28 -9.44 -18.61
CA ARG A 6 0.22 -9.70 -19.96
C ARG A 6 -0.79 -9.29 -21.02
N ASN A 7 -2.06 -9.63 -20.85
CA ASN A 7 -3.13 -9.26 -21.79
C ASN A 7 -3.32 -7.74 -21.86
N ALA A 8 -3.21 -7.05 -20.72
CA ALA A 8 -3.22 -5.60 -20.63
C ALA A 8 -1.96 -4.91 -21.19
N ARG A 9 -0.99 -5.68 -21.72
CA ARG A 9 0.29 -5.19 -22.27
C ARG A 9 1.14 -4.39 -21.26
N THR A 10 0.93 -4.64 -19.97
CA THR A 10 1.67 -4.00 -18.86
C THR A 10 3.06 -4.62 -18.69
N LEU A 11 3.25 -5.88 -19.09
CA LEU A 11 4.50 -6.60 -18.93
C LEU A 11 5.39 -6.39 -20.17
N ARG A 12 6.43 -5.57 -20.04
CA ARG A 12 7.35 -5.23 -21.13
C ARG A 12 8.69 -5.95 -20.97
N ALA A 13 8.98 -6.92 -21.84
CA ALA A 13 10.25 -7.62 -21.86
C ALA A 13 11.43 -6.67 -22.21
N GLY A 14 12.62 -6.96 -21.68
CA GLY A 14 13.84 -6.18 -21.94
C GLY A 14 13.92 -4.81 -21.27
N VAL A 15 12.87 -4.36 -20.57
CA VAL A 15 12.89 -3.11 -19.81
C VAL A 15 13.50 -3.38 -18.43
N GLU A 16 14.53 -2.61 -18.07
CA GLU A 16 15.16 -2.70 -16.75
C GLU A 16 14.23 -2.19 -15.64
N PRO A 17 14.44 -2.60 -14.37
CA PRO A 17 13.66 -2.16 -13.22
C PRO A 17 13.54 -0.64 -13.09
N LYS A 18 12.31 -0.12 -13.25
CA LYS A 18 12.02 1.32 -13.08
C LYS A 18 10.59 1.66 -12.64
N MET A 19 9.73 0.67 -12.41
CA MET A 19 8.37 0.87 -11.92
C MET A 19 8.37 1.03 -10.40
N VAL A 20 7.98 2.20 -9.90
CA VAL A 20 7.82 2.48 -8.46
C VAL A 20 6.34 2.56 -8.15
N VAL A 21 5.88 1.76 -7.18
CA VAL A 21 4.50 1.83 -6.69
C VAL A 21 4.41 2.92 -5.62
N CYS A 22 3.40 3.77 -5.71
CA CYS A 22 3.11 4.80 -4.71
C CYS A 22 1.76 4.51 -4.06
N TRP A 23 1.78 4.25 -2.75
CA TRP A 23 0.61 4.02 -1.91
C TRP A 23 0.41 5.17 -0.93
N GLY A 24 -0.83 5.41 -0.51
CA GLY A 24 -1.17 6.46 0.44
C GLY A 24 -2.62 6.91 0.34
N GLY A 25 -3.01 7.87 1.18
CA GLY A 25 -4.41 8.26 1.33
C GLY A 25 -5.05 8.84 0.06
N HIS A 26 -6.31 8.45 -0.18
CA HIS A 26 -7.19 9.14 -1.13
C HIS A 26 -7.60 10.53 -0.61
N SER A 27 -7.73 10.67 0.72
CA SER A 27 -8.03 11.92 1.45
C SER A 27 -6.78 12.39 2.18
N ILE A 28 -6.17 13.46 1.68
CA ILE A 28 -4.96 14.08 2.27
C ILE A 28 -5.06 15.59 2.19
N ASN A 29 -4.38 16.29 3.10
CA ASN A 29 -4.33 17.75 3.07
C ASN A 29 -3.47 18.29 1.92
N THR A 30 -3.52 19.61 1.72
CA THR A 30 -2.80 20.29 0.64
C THR A 30 -1.28 20.15 0.73
N GLU A 31 -0.72 20.11 1.95
CA GLU A 31 0.72 19.99 2.16
C GLU A 31 1.24 18.59 1.78
N GLU A 32 0.55 17.55 2.25
CA GLU A 32 0.76 16.15 1.85
C GLU A 32 0.65 15.98 0.33
N TYR A 33 -0.38 16.55 -0.29
CA TYR A 33 -0.54 16.48 -1.74
C TYR A 33 0.54 17.23 -2.52
N LYS A 34 1.04 18.37 -2.01
CA LYS A 34 2.19 19.06 -2.60
C LYS A 34 3.46 18.22 -2.46
N TYR A 35 3.67 17.56 -1.32
CA TYR A 35 4.80 16.69 -1.08
C TYR A 35 4.83 15.50 -2.04
N THR A 36 3.70 14.82 -2.24
CA THR A 36 3.63 13.66 -3.16
C THR A 36 3.95 14.05 -4.61
N LYS A 37 3.53 15.24 -5.06
CA LYS A 37 3.96 15.80 -6.35
C LYS A 37 5.46 16.07 -6.42
N LYS A 38 6.09 16.55 -5.34
CA LYS A 38 7.55 16.77 -5.30
C LYS A 38 8.28 15.43 -5.39
N VAL A 39 7.85 14.41 -4.65
CA VAL A 39 8.44 13.06 -4.76
C VAL A 39 8.27 12.50 -6.18
N GLY A 40 7.08 12.60 -6.76
CA GLY A 40 6.86 12.20 -8.15
C GLY A 40 7.76 12.93 -9.16
N HIS A 41 7.97 14.24 -8.96
CA HIS A 41 8.89 15.03 -9.77
C HIS A 41 10.33 14.50 -9.66
N GLU A 42 10.80 14.23 -8.44
CA GLU A 42 12.13 13.65 -8.19
C GLU A 42 12.30 12.24 -8.78
N LEU A 43 11.27 11.40 -8.74
CA LEU A 43 11.25 10.09 -9.40
C LEU A 43 11.37 10.24 -10.92
N GLY A 44 10.59 11.15 -11.51
CA GLY A 44 10.63 11.38 -12.95
C GLY A 44 11.96 11.97 -13.43
N LEU A 45 12.65 12.78 -12.61
CA LEU A 45 13.99 13.28 -12.93
C LEU A 45 15.02 12.14 -13.05
N ARG A 46 14.74 10.99 -12.45
CA ARG A 46 15.58 9.78 -12.44
C ARG A 46 15.06 8.69 -13.38
N SER A 47 14.18 9.06 -14.32
CA SER A 47 13.60 8.16 -15.32
C SER A 47 12.76 7.01 -14.76
N LEU A 48 12.23 7.17 -13.54
CA LEU A 48 11.37 6.17 -12.92
C LEU A 48 9.91 6.35 -13.35
N ASP A 49 9.23 5.23 -13.59
CA ASP A 49 7.82 5.12 -13.90
C ASP A 49 6.99 4.94 -12.60
N ILE A 50 5.70 5.24 -12.66
CA ILE A 50 4.82 5.26 -11.47
C ILE A 50 3.66 4.28 -11.63
N CYS A 51 3.40 3.50 -10.57
CA CYS A 51 2.22 2.68 -10.41
C CYS A 51 1.41 3.12 -9.17
N THR A 52 0.08 3.19 -9.26
CA THR A 52 -0.80 3.57 -8.12
C THR A 52 -2.16 2.87 -8.19
N GLY A 53 -3.02 3.11 -7.19
CA GLY A 53 -4.43 2.72 -7.15
C GLY A 53 -5.41 3.58 -7.97
N CYS A 54 -4.91 4.49 -8.82
CA CYS A 54 -5.69 5.34 -9.74
C CYS A 54 -6.49 6.52 -9.14
N GLY A 55 -6.88 6.48 -7.87
CA GLY A 55 -7.77 7.45 -7.23
C GLY A 55 -7.21 8.88 -7.01
N PRO A 56 -7.83 9.68 -6.13
CA PRO A 56 -7.37 11.02 -5.77
C PRO A 56 -6.17 10.98 -4.79
N GLY A 57 -5.81 12.15 -4.23
CA GLY A 57 -4.75 12.24 -3.22
C GLY A 57 -3.39 11.72 -3.70
N VAL A 58 -2.82 10.79 -2.94
CA VAL A 58 -1.52 10.16 -3.24
C VAL A 58 -1.55 9.36 -4.54
N MET A 59 -2.69 8.82 -4.95
CA MET A 59 -2.78 8.04 -6.19
C MET A 59 -2.74 8.93 -7.45
N LYS A 60 -2.77 10.26 -7.30
CA LYS A 60 -2.71 11.25 -8.39
C LYS A 60 -1.46 12.14 -8.33
N GLY A 61 -1.04 12.55 -7.13
CA GLY A 61 0.03 13.52 -6.94
C GLY A 61 1.37 13.14 -7.60
N PRO A 62 1.94 11.96 -7.31
CA PRO A 62 3.20 11.50 -7.87
C PRO A 62 3.21 11.51 -9.41
N MET A 63 2.14 11.04 -10.06
CA MET A 63 2.03 11.06 -11.52
C MET A 63 2.11 12.48 -12.08
N LYS A 64 1.41 13.46 -11.48
CA LYS A 64 1.51 14.87 -11.91
C LYS A 64 2.93 15.43 -11.79
N GLY A 65 3.65 15.08 -10.73
CA GLY A 65 5.04 15.45 -10.56
C GLY A 65 5.94 14.83 -11.64
N ALA A 66 5.80 13.52 -11.84
CA ALA A 66 6.60 12.77 -12.80
C ALA A 66 6.39 13.23 -14.23
N THR A 67 5.18 13.64 -14.63
CA THR A 67 4.91 14.16 -15.98
C THR A 67 5.75 15.38 -16.32
N ILE A 68 5.86 16.33 -15.38
CA ILE A 68 6.71 17.51 -15.58
C ILE A 68 8.18 17.11 -15.65
N ALA A 69 8.62 16.18 -14.82
CA ALA A 69 10.02 15.76 -14.78
C ALA A 69 10.42 14.90 -15.99
N HIS A 70 9.57 13.96 -16.42
CA HIS A 70 9.76 13.18 -17.63
C HIS A 70 9.89 14.09 -18.86
N ALA A 71 9.08 15.15 -18.95
CA ALA A 71 9.23 16.16 -19.99
C ALA A 71 10.60 16.86 -19.93
N LYS A 72 11.07 17.26 -18.74
CA LYS A 72 12.41 17.85 -18.56
C LYS A 72 13.54 16.90 -18.98
N GLN A 73 13.38 15.60 -18.70
CA GLN A 73 14.33 14.54 -19.07
C GLN A 73 14.13 14.00 -20.48
N ARG A 74 13.21 14.58 -21.27
CA ARG A 74 12.88 14.16 -22.64
C ARG A 74 12.45 12.68 -22.74
N ILE A 75 11.83 12.17 -21.69
CA ILE A 75 11.31 10.80 -21.64
C ILE A 75 9.97 10.79 -22.35
N VAL A 76 9.95 10.17 -23.54
CA VAL A 76 8.74 9.88 -24.29
C VAL A 76 8.23 8.51 -23.86
N GLY A 77 6.93 8.40 -23.53
CA GLY A 77 6.31 7.13 -23.13
C GLY A 77 6.59 6.70 -21.69
N GLY A 78 6.80 7.66 -20.77
CA GLY A 78 6.78 7.40 -19.33
C GLY A 78 5.47 6.70 -18.92
N ARG A 79 5.56 5.73 -18.01
CA ARG A 79 4.44 4.86 -17.67
C ARG A 79 3.78 5.31 -16.37
N TYR A 80 2.46 5.48 -16.45
CA TYR A 80 1.59 5.80 -15.33
C TYR A 80 0.54 4.71 -15.23
N LEU A 81 0.93 3.65 -14.53
CA LEU A 81 0.15 2.44 -14.35
C LEU A 81 -0.86 2.63 -13.23
N GLY A 82 -2.13 2.52 -13.55
CA GLY A 82 -3.22 2.45 -12.61
C GLY A 82 -3.73 1.02 -12.46
N LEU A 83 -3.76 0.51 -11.23
CA LEU A 83 -4.37 -0.77 -10.90
C LEU A 83 -5.62 -0.53 -10.04
N THR A 84 -6.77 -1.00 -10.49
CA THR A 84 -8.06 -0.88 -9.77
C THR A 84 -8.84 -2.19 -9.85
N GLU A 85 -9.99 -2.26 -9.20
CA GLU A 85 -10.89 -3.41 -9.21
C GLU A 85 -12.36 -2.96 -9.06
N PRO A 86 -13.35 -3.77 -9.47
CA PRO A 86 -14.76 -3.35 -9.52
C PRO A 86 -15.33 -2.83 -8.19
N GLY A 87 -14.89 -3.36 -7.05
CA GLY A 87 -15.40 -3.01 -5.73
C GLY A 87 -14.98 -1.63 -5.22
N ILE A 88 -13.99 -0.98 -5.83
CA ILE A 88 -13.46 0.32 -5.39
C ILE A 88 -13.39 1.36 -6.51
N ILE A 89 -13.47 0.96 -7.78
CA ILE A 89 -13.31 1.88 -8.93
C ILE A 89 -14.30 3.06 -8.92
N ALA A 90 -15.49 2.88 -8.34
CA ALA A 90 -16.48 3.96 -8.21
C ALA A 90 -16.07 4.99 -7.14
N ALA A 91 -15.47 4.54 -6.03
CA ALA A 91 -15.00 5.41 -4.95
C ALA A 91 -13.64 6.06 -5.29
N GLU A 92 -12.77 5.32 -5.99
CA GLU A 92 -11.41 5.72 -6.35
C GLU A 92 -11.22 5.73 -7.88
N ALA A 93 -12.05 6.53 -8.55
CA ALA A 93 -12.07 6.60 -10.01
C ALA A 93 -10.70 6.95 -10.62
N PRO A 94 -10.30 6.28 -11.72
CA PRO A 94 -9.02 6.55 -12.36
C PRO A 94 -8.89 7.98 -12.85
N ASN A 95 -7.81 8.63 -12.42
CA ASN A 95 -7.50 9.97 -12.88
C ASN A 95 -7.00 9.96 -14.35
N PRO A 96 -7.26 11.02 -15.16
CA PRO A 96 -6.91 11.02 -16.58
C PRO A 96 -5.41 11.05 -16.93
N ILE A 97 -4.51 11.16 -15.94
CA ILE A 97 -3.06 11.09 -16.21
C ILE A 97 -2.56 9.65 -16.26
N VAL A 98 -3.36 8.69 -15.77
CA VAL A 98 -3.13 7.26 -15.96
C VAL A 98 -3.15 6.95 -17.46
N ASN A 99 -2.07 6.36 -17.97
CA ASN A 99 -1.95 5.99 -19.39
C ASN A 99 -1.91 4.48 -19.62
N GLU A 100 -1.83 3.68 -18.55
CA GLU A 100 -2.06 2.25 -18.54
C GLU A 100 -3.01 1.93 -17.40
N LEU A 101 -4.25 1.53 -17.70
CA LEU A 101 -5.23 1.15 -16.69
C LEU A 101 -5.46 -0.37 -16.76
N VAL A 102 -5.39 -1.04 -15.62
CA VAL A 102 -5.74 -2.46 -15.48
C VAL A 102 -6.80 -2.60 -14.40
N ILE A 103 -7.92 -3.23 -14.77
CA ILE A 103 -8.99 -3.59 -13.85
C ILE A 103 -8.81 -5.07 -13.50
N LEU A 104 -8.54 -5.35 -12.23
CA LEU A 104 -8.32 -6.70 -11.71
C LEU A 104 -9.59 -7.23 -11.04
N PRO A 105 -9.72 -8.57 -10.89
CA PRO A 105 -10.99 -9.15 -10.44
C PRO A 105 -11.38 -8.81 -9.00
N ASP A 106 -10.40 -8.60 -8.12
CA ASP A 106 -10.58 -8.39 -6.68
C ASP A 106 -9.36 -7.67 -6.06
N ILE A 107 -9.49 -7.31 -4.77
CA ILE A 107 -8.47 -6.57 -4.02
C ILE A 107 -7.19 -7.37 -3.85
N GLU A 108 -7.26 -8.65 -3.51
CA GLU A 108 -6.07 -9.49 -3.32
C GLU A 108 -5.27 -9.64 -4.60
N LYS A 109 -5.95 -9.81 -5.74
CA LYS A 109 -5.32 -9.76 -7.06
C LYS A 109 -4.71 -8.39 -7.33
N ARG A 110 -5.38 -7.29 -6.97
CA ARG A 110 -4.80 -5.94 -7.07
C ARG A 110 -3.52 -5.80 -6.23
N LEU A 111 -3.52 -6.29 -4.99
CA LEU A 111 -2.35 -6.28 -4.10
C LEU A 111 -1.20 -7.14 -4.65
N GLU A 112 -1.50 -8.35 -5.13
CA GLU A 112 -0.51 -9.21 -5.77
C GLU A 112 0.11 -8.51 -6.99
N ALA A 113 -0.71 -7.88 -7.83
CA ALA A 113 -0.23 -7.18 -9.00
C ALA A 113 0.76 -6.06 -8.63
N PHE A 114 0.50 -5.26 -7.60
CA PHE A 114 1.43 -4.22 -7.13
C PHE A 114 2.80 -4.79 -6.79
N VAL A 115 2.87 -5.85 -5.97
CA VAL A 115 4.15 -6.40 -5.49
C VAL A 115 4.88 -7.21 -6.56
N ARG A 116 4.17 -7.73 -7.57
CA ARG A 116 4.76 -8.45 -8.71
C ARG A 116 5.35 -7.49 -9.75
N VAL A 117 4.70 -6.35 -10.03
CA VAL A 117 5.16 -5.37 -11.05
C VAL A 117 6.03 -4.26 -10.49
N GLY A 118 5.86 -3.94 -9.19
CA GLY A 118 6.65 -2.96 -8.48
C GLY A 118 8.08 -3.45 -8.28
N HIS A 119 9.05 -2.60 -8.57
CA HIS A 119 10.46 -2.84 -8.22
C HIS A 119 10.82 -2.19 -6.88
N GLY A 120 9.93 -1.37 -6.34
CA GLY A 120 10.06 -0.69 -5.08
C GLY A 120 8.78 0.06 -4.76
N ILE A 121 8.56 0.34 -3.48
CA ILE A 121 7.31 0.91 -2.99
C ILE A 121 7.61 2.15 -2.14
N ILE A 122 6.88 3.23 -2.41
CA ILE A 122 6.83 4.43 -1.58
C ILE A 122 5.46 4.50 -0.94
N ILE A 123 5.44 4.60 0.38
CA ILE A 123 4.22 4.67 1.19
C ILE A 123 4.15 6.06 1.82
N PHE A 124 3.14 6.82 1.42
CA PHE A 124 2.79 8.11 2.01
C PHE A 124 1.72 7.93 3.10
N PRO A 125 1.51 8.92 3.98
CA PRO A 125 0.42 8.90 4.94
C PRO A 125 -0.95 8.62 4.31
N GLY A 126 -1.73 7.79 4.98
CA GLY A 126 -3.05 7.35 4.54
C GLY A 126 -3.88 6.75 5.67
N GLY A 127 -5.08 6.27 5.33
CA GLY A 127 -6.00 5.64 6.28
C GLY A 127 -5.88 4.12 6.30
N ALA A 128 -6.99 3.46 6.63
CA ALA A 128 -7.07 2.00 6.75
C ALA A 128 -6.60 1.25 5.49
N GLY A 129 -6.93 1.70 4.28
CA GLY A 129 -6.50 1.05 3.04
C GLY A 129 -4.98 1.10 2.81
N THR A 130 -4.32 2.20 3.19
CA THR A 130 -2.85 2.28 3.11
C THR A 130 -2.19 1.39 4.17
N ALA A 131 -2.79 1.27 5.36
CA ALA A 131 -2.32 0.33 6.37
C ALA A 131 -2.50 -1.13 5.94
N GLU A 132 -3.61 -1.46 5.26
CA GLU A 132 -3.84 -2.77 4.65
C GLU A 132 -2.75 -3.10 3.61
N GLU A 133 -2.48 -2.19 2.67
CA GLU A 133 -1.43 -2.34 1.66
C GLU A 133 -0.05 -2.53 2.30
N PHE A 134 0.26 -1.77 3.36
CA PHE A 134 1.54 -1.87 4.05
C PHE A 134 1.70 -3.20 4.81
N LEU A 135 0.68 -3.64 5.54
CA LEU A 135 0.69 -4.92 6.26
C LEU A 135 0.74 -6.11 5.31
N TYR A 136 0.07 -6.02 4.16
CA TYR A 136 0.19 -6.99 3.07
C TYR A 136 1.65 -7.15 2.63
N LEU A 137 2.33 -6.03 2.37
CA LEU A 137 3.72 -6.02 1.95
C LEU A 137 4.65 -6.57 3.03
N LEU A 138 4.52 -6.12 4.28
CA LEU A 138 5.36 -6.61 5.37
C LEU A 138 5.18 -8.11 5.60
N GLY A 139 3.94 -8.60 5.58
CA GLY A 139 3.66 -10.03 5.71
C GLY A 139 4.36 -10.86 4.63
N ILE A 140 4.38 -10.38 3.39
CA ILE A 140 5.14 -11.02 2.31
C ILE A 140 6.65 -10.96 2.59
N LEU A 141 7.21 -9.78 2.87
CA LEU A 141 8.66 -9.61 3.00
C LEU A 141 9.25 -10.37 4.20
N MET A 142 8.47 -10.57 5.26
CA MET A 142 8.86 -11.35 6.43
C MET A 142 8.78 -12.87 6.23
N HIS A 143 8.23 -13.34 5.10
CA HIS A 143 8.20 -14.77 4.82
C HIS A 143 9.65 -15.32 4.71
N PRO A 144 9.98 -16.47 5.30
CA PRO A 144 11.34 -17.02 5.30
C PRO A 144 11.98 -17.10 3.91
N ASP A 145 11.23 -17.55 2.90
CA ASP A 145 11.69 -17.67 1.51
C ASP A 145 11.98 -16.32 0.82
N ASN A 146 11.54 -15.19 1.41
CA ASN A 146 11.76 -13.84 0.87
C ASN A 146 12.92 -13.10 1.54
N LYS A 147 13.60 -13.70 2.52
CA LYS A 147 14.67 -13.08 3.29
C LYS A 147 15.75 -12.40 2.42
N ASP A 148 16.11 -13.03 1.31
CA ASP A 148 17.16 -12.55 0.41
C ASP A 148 16.62 -11.74 -0.78
N VAL A 149 15.31 -11.52 -0.89
CA VAL A 149 14.70 -10.79 -2.01
C VAL A 149 14.84 -9.29 -1.73
N PRO A 150 15.67 -8.54 -2.49
CA PRO A 150 15.73 -7.09 -2.31
C PRO A 150 14.42 -6.48 -2.77
N PHE A 151 13.85 -5.63 -1.91
CA PHE A 151 12.61 -4.94 -2.21
C PHE A 151 12.58 -3.60 -1.46
N PRO A 152 13.01 -2.48 -2.09
CA PRO A 152 13.11 -1.20 -1.41
C PRO A 152 11.72 -0.66 -1.04
N VAL A 153 11.51 -0.40 0.25
CA VAL A 153 10.29 0.20 0.80
C VAL A 153 10.65 1.48 1.54
N ILE A 154 9.98 2.59 1.20
CA ILE A 154 10.21 3.90 1.81
C ILE A 154 8.88 4.45 2.32
N LEU A 155 8.80 4.69 3.61
CA LEU A 155 7.74 5.49 4.23
C LEU A 155 8.17 6.96 4.22
N THR A 156 7.32 7.85 3.73
CA THR A 156 7.72 9.26 3.56
C THR A 156 6.56 10.23 3.58
N GLY A 157 6.82 11.45 4.05
CA GLY A 157 5.85 12.53 4.08
C GLY A 157 6.48 13.87 4.42
N PRO A 158 5.72 14.97 4.32
CA PRO A 158 6.15 16.29 4.78
C PRO A 158 6.36 16.31 6.30
N LYS A 159 7.06 17.33 6.82
CA LYS A 159 7.45 17.42 8.22
C LYS A 159 6.27 17.28 9.20
N ASN A 160 5.10 17.84 8.86
CA ASN A 160 3.89 17.76 9.68
C ASN A 160 3.30 16.33 9.81
N THR A 161 3.77 15.36 9.02
CA THR A 161 3.33 13.95 9.08
C THR A 161 4.30 13.04 9.85
N GLU A 162 5.39 13.59 10.40
CA GLU A 162 6.32 12.82 11.23
C GLU A 162 5.64 12.09 12.39
N PRO A 163 4.70 12.70 13.16
CA PRO A 163 4.00 11.97 14.22
C PRO A 163 3.22 10.76 13.71
N TYR A 164 2.57 10.87 12.54
CA TYR A 164 1.87 9.75 11.90
C TYR A 164 2.83 8.61 11.55
N LEU A 165 3.97 8.95 10.94
CA LEU A 165 4.94 7.94 10.50
C LEU A 165 5.61 7.26 11.69
N GLN A 166 5.89 8.00 12.77
CA GLN A 166 6.40 7.43 14.02
C GLN A 166 5.37 6.53 14.70
N GLN A 167 4.08 6.90 14.66
CA GLN A 167 3.03 6.05 15.21
C GLN A 167 2.87 4.74 14.44
N LEU A 168 2.93 4.79 13.10
CA LEU A 168 2.90 3.59 12.27
C LEU A 168 4.13 2.72 12.51
N HIS A 169 5.32 3.32 12.65
CA HIS A 169 6.56 2.63 13.00
C HIS A 169 6.46 1.93 14.36
N ALA A 170 5.97 2.63 15.38
CA ALA A 170 5.76 2.09 16.73
C ALA A 170 4.73 0.95 16.73
N PHE A 171 3.65 1.08 15.96
CA PHE A 171 2.67 0.01 15.78
C PHE A 171 3.31 -1.26 15.19
N VAL A 172 4.09 -1.12 14.12
CA VAL A 172 4.81 -2.26 13.53
C VAL A 172 5.78 -2.88 14.53
N GLY A 173 6.55 -2.08 15.26
CA GLY A 173 7.48 -2.61 16.27
C GLY A 173 6.77 -3.34 17.41
N ALA A 174 5.63 -2.81 17.88
CA ALA A 174 4.86 -3.40 18.96
C ALA A 174 4.13 -4.70 18.55
N THR A 175 3.75 -4.83 17.28
CA THR A 175 2.94 -5.97 16.80
C THR A 175 3.75 -7.02 16.06
N LEU A 176 4.62 -6.60 15.13
CA LEU A 176 5.39 -7.46 14.23
C LEU A 176 6.89 -7.51 14.58
N GLY A 177 7.36 -6.68 15.51
CA GLY A 177 8.74 -6.68 16.00
C GLY A 177 9.74 -5.90 15.14
N GLU A 178 10.98 -5.81 15.62
CA GLU A 178 12.06 -5.06 14.96
C GLU A 178 12.45 -5.63 13.60
N GLU A 179 12.34 -6.95 13.39
CA GLU A 179 12.62 -7.57 12.08
C GLU A 179 11.68 -7.01 11.00
N ALA A 180 10.41 -6.78 11.32
CA ALA A 180 9.46 -6.12 10.42
C ALA A 180 9.91 -4.69 10.08
N GLN A 181 10.47 -3.97 11.06
CA GLN A 181 10.95 -2.60 10.89
C GLN A 181 12.18 -2.50 9.97
N ARG A 182 12.97 -3.57 9.81
CA ARG A 182 14.13 -3.60 8.91
C ARG A 182 13.76 -3.64 7.43
N HIS A 183 12.52 -3.99 7.11
CA HIS A 183 12.06 -4.08 5.72
C HIS A 183 11.72 -2.72 5.09
N TYR A 184 11.78 -1.63 5.84
CA TYR A 184 11.51 -0.28 5.31
C TYR A 184 12.38 0.79 5.97
N GLN A 185 12.48 1.93 5.31
CA GLN A 185 13.10 3.14 5.85
C GLN A 185 12.08 4.28 5.92
N ILE A 186 12.28 5.21 6.85
CA ILE A 186 11.44 6.41 6.99
C ILE A 186 12.27 7.62 6.57
N ILE A 187 11.77 8.38 5.59
CA ILE A 187 12.40 9.61 5.11
C ILE A 187 11.42 10.77 5.25
N ILE A 188 11.72 11.71 6.13
CA ILE A 188 10.87 12.87 6.42
C ILE A 188 11.35 14.07 5.61
N ASP A 189 10.40 14.75 4.95
CA ASP A 189 10.58 16.04 4.28
C ASP A 189 11.75 16.12 3.25
N ASN A 190 12.16 14.98 2.68
CA ASN A 190 13.26 14.95 1.71
C ASN A 190 12.91 14.18 0.42
N PRO A 191 12.13 14.79 -0.50
CA PRO A 191 11.71 14.14 -1.74
C PRO A 191 12.86 13.67 -2.63
N ALA A 192 13.96 14.43 -2.65
CA ALA A 192 15.13 14.10 -3.45
C ALA A 192 15.81 12.85 -2.91
N ASP A 193 15.91 12.71 -1.58
CA ASP A 193 16.50 11.54 -0.96
C ASP A 193 15.63 10.29 -1.14
N VAL A 194 14.31 10.41 -1.02
CA VAL A 194 13.36 9.32 -1.36
C VAL A 194 13.66 8.77 -2.75
N ALA A 195 13.77 9.64 -3.76
CA ALA A 195 14.02 9.20 -5.12
C ALA A 195 15.45 8.64 -5.32
N ARG A 196 16.46 9.16 -4.61
CA ARG A 196 17.83 8.61 -4.63
C ARG A 196 17.88 7.21 -4.03
N GLN A 197 17.31 7.01 -2.85
CA GLN A 197 17.28 5.72 -2.17
C GLN A 197 16.50 4.68 -2.99
N MET A 198 15.36 5.07 -3.56
CA MET A 198 14.59 4.21 -4.46
C MET A 198 15.39 3.81 -5.69
N THR A 199 16.08 4.77 -6.33
CA THR A 199 16.93 4.48 -7.50
C THR A 199 18.07 3.52 -7.16
N GLN A 200 18.66 3.65 -5.96
CA GLN A 200 19.72 2.75 -5.51
C GLN A 200 19.18 1.34 -5.26
N GLY A 201 18.06 1.20 -4.53
CA GLY A 201 17.43 -0.10 -4.29
C GLY A 201 16.99 -0.80 -5.59
N LEU A 202 16.52 -0.05 -6.59
CA LEU A 202 16.19 -0.63 -7.91
C LEU A 202 17.40 -1.22 -8.65
N LYS A 203 18.63 -0.75 -8.38
CA LYS A 203 19.85 -1.38 -8.91
C LYS A 203 20.09 -2.74 -8.26
N GLU A 204 19.84 -2.85 -6.95
CA GLU A 204 19.95 -4.12 -6.22
C GLU A 204 18.90 -5.11 -6.72
N VAL A 205 17.67 -4.66 -6.95
CA VAL A 205 16.61 -5.47 -7.59
C VAL A 205 17.05 -5.95 -8.97
N LYS A 206 17.60 -5.05 -9.80
CA LYS A 206 18.13 -5.43 -11.12
C LYS A 206 19.22 -6.50 -11.02
N GLN A 207 20.17 -6.33 -10.11
CA GLN A 207 21.26 -7.29 -9.93
C GLN A 207 20.75 -8.65 -9.47
N PHE A 208 19.91 -8.68 -8.44
CA PHE A 208 19.30 -9.91 -7.93
C PHE A 208 18.53 -10.68 -9.01
N ARG A 209 17.66 -9.99 -9.77
CA ARG A 209 16.87 -10.65 -10.82
C ARG A 209 17.75 -11.21 -11.94
N ARG A 210 18.87 -10.54 -12.27
CA ARG A 210 19.85 -11.07 -13.23
C ARG A 210 20.53 -12.33 -12.70
N GLU A 211 21.03 -12.30 -11.47
CA GLU A 211 21.75 -13.42 -10.86
C GLU A 211 20.86 -14.65 -10.67
N ARG A 212 19.56 -14.44 -10.42
CA ARG A 212 18.59 -15.51 -10.20
C ARG A 212 17.78 -15.89 -11.45
N ASN A 213 18.09 -15.31 -12.62
CA ASN A 213 17.36 -15.52 -13.88
C ASN A 213 15.83 -15.28 -13.77
N ASP A 214 15.43 -14.29 -12.97
CA ASP A 214 14.02 -13.88 -12.85
C ASP A 214 13.72 -12.71 -13.79
N ALA A 215 12.45 -12.56 -14.16
CA ALA A 215 12.02 -11.49 -15.03
C ALA A 215 12.10 -10.13 -14.32
N PHE A 216 12.49 -9.08 -15.04
CA PHE A 216 12.39 -7.71 -14.52
C PHE A 216 10.93 -7.26 -14.42
N HIS A 217 10.12 -7.53 -15.45
CA HIS A 217 8.76 -7.03 -15.56
C HIS A 217 7.74 -7.76 -14.66
N PHE A 218 8.13 -8.86 -14.00
CA PHE A 218 7.29 -9.62 -13.08
C PHE A 218 8.16 -10.39 -12.09
N ASN A 219 7.98 -10.16 -10.78
CA ASN A 219 8.74 -10.83 -9.73
C ASN A 219 8.23 -12.24 -9.47
N TRP A 220 8.77 -13.27 -10.13
CA TRP A 220 8.33 -14.65 -9.90
C TRP A 220 8.87 -15.22 -8.60
N LEU A 221 10.07 -14.81 -8.20
CA LEU A 221 10.75 -15.35 -7.01
C LEU A 221 10.16 -14.86 -5.70
N LEU A 222 9.33 -13.81 -5.71
CA LEU A 222 8.59 -13.41 -4.53
C LEU A 222 7.60 -14.49 -4.12
N LYS A 223 7.86 -15.11 -2.97
CA LYS A 223 6.94 -16.05 -2.34
C LYS A 223 5.77 -15.27 -1.73
N ILE A 224 4.55 -15.58 -2.15
CA ILE A 224 3.34 -14.99 -1.59
C ILE A 224 2.51 -16.15 -1.07
N GLU A 225 2.31 -16.21 0.25
CA GLU A 225 1.50 -17.27 0.86
C GLU A 225 0.05 -17.22 0.39
N GLU A 226 -0.59 -18.39 0.34
CA GLU A 226 -1.95 -18.53 -0.17
C GLU A 226 -2.96 -17.67 0.63
N SER A 227 -2.69 -17.48 1.92
CA SER A 227 -3.43 -16.60 2.83
C SER A 227 -3.50 -15.12 2.40
N PHE A 228 -2.56 -14.67 1.57
CA PHE A 228 -2.53 -13.33 0.97
C PHE A 228 -3.20 -13.26 -0.41
N GLN A 229 -3.49 -14.40 -1.04
CA GLN A 229 -4.02 -14.47 -2.40
C GLN A 229 -5.54 -14.63 -2.45
N HIS A 230 -6.13 -15.19 -1.39
CA HIS A 230 -7.57 -15.43 -1.32
C HIS A 230 -8.36 -14.22 -0.78
N PRO A 231 -9.49 -13.88 -1.42
CA PRO A 231 -10.42 -12.89 -0.93
C PRO A 231 -10.84 -13.14 0.52
N PHE A 232 -10.79 -12.09 1.33
CA PHE A 232 -11.38 -12.10 2.66
C PHE A 232 -12.79 -11.52 2.63
N ASP A 233 -13.79 -12.27 3.10
CA ASP A 233 -15.16 -11.77 3.26
C ASP A 233 -15.36 -11.22 4.68
N PRO A 234 -15.45 -9.90 4.89
CA PRO A 234 -15.48 -9.31 6.22
C PRO A 234 -16.88 -9.36 6.83
N THR A 235 -17.32 -10.54 7.25
CA THR A 235 -18.51 -10.69 8.11
C THR A 235 -18.13 -10.52 9.58
N HIS A 236 -19.09 -10.23 10.47
CA HIS A 236 -18.84 -10.18 11.92
C HIS A 236 -18.22 -11.47 12.47
N GLU A 237 -18.68 -12.62 11.96
CA GLU A 237 -18.12 -13.92 12.29
C GLU A 237 -16.65 -14.04 11.84
N ASN A 238 -16.32 -13.67 10.60
CA ASN A 238 -14.94 -13.78 10.11
C ASN A 238 -14.01 -12.78 10.79
N MET A 239 -14.48 -11.57 11.07
CA MET A 239 -13.72 -10.53 11.77
C MET A 239 -13.40 -10.93 13.21
N SER A 240 -14.36 -11.53 13.94
CA SER A 240 -14.15 -12.01 15.31
C SER A 240 -13.25 -13.25 15.41
N LYS A 241 -13.09 -13.99 14.32
CA LYS A 241 -12.23 -15.20 14.24
C LYS A 241 -10.78 -14.91 13.83
N LEU A 242 -10.40 -13.66 13.59
CA LEU A 242 -9.04 -13.31 13.24
C LEU A 242 -8.06 -13.69 14.36
N GLN A 243 -6.99 -14.40 14.01
CA GLN A 243 -5.94 -14.78 14.97
C GLN A 243 -4.97 -13.61 15.14
N LEU A 244 -5.33 -12.68 16.03
CA LEU A 244 -4.55 -11.50 16.39
C LEU A 244 -3.81 -11.75 17.71
N ASN A 245 -2.92 -12.75 17.70
CA ASN A 245 -2.10 -13.15 18.83
C ASN A 245 -0.65 -13.44 18.40
N HIS A 246 0.26 -13.59 19.36
CA HIS A 246 1.66 -13.88 19.10
C HIS A 246 1.99 -15.39 18.96
N ASP A 247 0.99 -16.27 19.07
CA ASP A 247 1.17 -17.73 18.93
C ASP A 247 1.33 -18.17 17.47
N VAL A 248 0.98 -17.29 16.52
CA VAL A 248 1.16 -17.53 15.08
C VAL A 248 2.47 -16.90 14.58
N PRO A 249 3.06 -17.42 13.48
CA PRO A 249 4.21 -16.79 12.84
C PRO A 249 3.95 -15.31 12.50
N THR A 250 4.97 -14.46 12.61
CA THR A 250 4.83 -13.00 12.43
C THR A 250 4.25 -12.60 11.07
N HIS A 251 4.60 -13.33 10.00
CA HIS A 251 4.04 -13.09 8.67
C HIS A 251 2.55 -13.45 8.58
N GLU A 252 2.08 -14.44 9.34
CA GLU A 252 0.66 -14.78 9.46
C GLU A 252 -0.10 -13.75 10.31
N LEU A 253 0.50 -13.26 11.41
CA LEU A 253 -0.06 -12.14 12.17
C LEU A 253 -0.25 -10.90 11.28
N ALA A 254 0.74 -10.57 10.44
CA ALA A 254 0.61 -9.49 9.47
C ALA A 254 -0.54 -9.76 8.47
N ALA A 255 -0.75 -11.01 8.05
CA ALA A 255 -1.88 -11.38 7.19
C ALA A 255 -3.25 -11.17 7.89
N ASN A 256 -3.34 -11.49 9.18
CA ASN A 256 -4.57 -11.28 9.96
C ASN A 256 -4.83 -9.80 10.26
N LEU A 257 -3.79 -9.02 10.59
CA LEU A 257 -3.91 -7.56 10.70
C LEU A 257 -4.35 -6.94 9.37
N ARG A 258 -3.79 -7.39 8.24
CA ARG A 258 -4.23 -6.98 6.90
C ARG A 258 -5.72 -7.21 6.71
N ARG A 259 -6.24 -8.39 7.08
CA ARG A 259 -7.68 -8.72 6.98
C ARG A 259 -8.54 -7.81 7.87
N ALA A 260 -8.08 -7.49 9.08
CA ALA A 260 -8.77 -6.55 9.97
C ALA A 260 -8.92 -5.17 9.30
N PHE A 261 -7.84 -4.62 8.73
CA PHE A 261 -7.91 -3.35 7.99
C PHE A 261 -8.77 -3.44 6.73
N SER A 262 -8.73 -4.57 6.01
CA SER A 262 -9.59 -4.83 4.85
C SER A 262 -11.08 -4.80 5.22
N GLY A 263 -11.43 -5.38 6.38
CA GLY A 263 -12.78 -5.31 6.93
C GLY A 263 -13.20 -3.89 7.30
N ILE A 264 -12.31 -3.10 7.91
CA ILE A 264 -12.57 -1.68 8.21
C ILE A 264 -12.80 -0.88 6.93
N VAL A 265 -11.99 -1.10 5.89
CA VAL A 265 -12.19 -0.49 4.57
C VAL A 265 -13.56 -0.87 4.02
N ALA A 266 -13.90 -2.16 4.02
CA ALA A 266 -15.18 -2.63 3.52
C ALA A 266 -16.38 -2.01 4.27
N GLY A 267 -16.33 -1.95 5.61
CA GLY A 267 -17.36 -1.32 6.44
C GLY A 267 -17.49 0.19 6.24
N ASN A 268 -16.45 0.85 5.74
CA ASN A 268 -16.45 2.31 5.50
C ASN A 268 -16.92 2.71 4.09
N VAL A 269 -16.58 1.93 3.06
CA VAL A 269 -16.76 2.38 1.66
C VAL A 269 -17.41 1.39 0.71
N LYS A 270 -17.57 0.11 1.08
CA LYS A 270 -18.15 -0.91 0.19
C LYS A 270 -19.61 -1.16 0.56
N ASP A 271 -20.51 -1.16 -0.42
CA ASP A 271 -21.95 -1.32 -0.23
C ASP A 271 -22.33 -2.51 0.66
N LYS A 272 -21.73 -3.70 0.40
CA LYS A 272 -21.98 -4.91 1.23
C LYS A 272 -21.53 -4.70 2.68
N GLY A 273 -20.36 -4.11 2.89
CA GLY A 273 -19.80 -3.88 4.23
C GLY A 273 -20.62 -2.85 5.01
N ILE A 274 -21.01 -1.76 4.37
CA ILE A 274 -21.86 -0.72 5.00
C ILE A 274 -23.19 -1.33 5.47
N ARG A 275 -23.86 -2.14 4.65
CA ARG A 275 -25.11 -2.81 5.04
C ARG A 275 -24.94 -3.74 6.24
N LEU A 276 -23.86 -4.52 6.28
CA LEU A 276 -23.57 -5.38 7.44
C LEU A 276 -23.41 -4.57 8.73
N ILE A 277 -22.79 -3.39 8.66
CA ILE A 277 -22.64 -2.49 9.81
C ILE A 277 -23.98 -1.87 10.22
N GLU A 278 -24.83 -1.50 9.26
CA GLU A 278 -26.18 -0.99 9.52
C GLU A 278 -27.09 -2.06 10.18
N GLU A 279 -26.97 -3.32 9.75
CA GLU A 279 -27.81 -4.43 10.22
C GLU A 279 -27.36 -5.01 11.57
N HIS A 280 -26.04 -5.13 11.80
CA HIS A 280 -25.49 -5.86 12.94
C HIS A 280 -24.62 -5.01 13.88
N GLY A 281 -24.41 -3.73 13.57
CA GLY A 281 -23.51 -2.85 14.32
C GLY A 281 -22.04 -3.02 13.95
N PRO A 282 -21.10 -2.41 14.70
CA PRO A 282 -19.67 -2.41 14.38
C PRO A 282 -19.03 -3.82 14.47
N TYR A 283 -18.01 -4.07 13.64
CA TYR A 283 -17.19 -5.27 13.76
C TYR A 283 -16.48 -5.31 15.11
N GLN A 284 -16.52 -6.46 15.79
CA GLN A 284 -15.76 -6.70 17.01
C GLN A 284 -14.39 -7.30 16.65
N ILE A 285 -13.32 -6.56 16.93
CA ILE A 285 -11.94 -6.98 16.67
C ILE A 285 -11.30 -7.33 18.00
N GLN A 286 -10.91 -8.59 18.17
CA GLN A 286 -10.41 -9.16 19.42
C GLN A 286 -9.09 -9.89 19.22
N GLY A 287 -8.25 -9.94 20.25
CA GLY A 287 -6.94 -10.57 20.21
C GLY A 287 -6.12 -10.27 21.46
N ASP A 288 -4.82 -10.50 21.40
CA ASP A 288 -3.93 -10.25 22.53
C ASP A 288 -3.92 -8.76 22.91
N PRO A 289 -3.97 -8.40 24.21
CA PRO A 289 -3.93 -7.00 24.65
C PRO A 289 -2.70 -6.23 24.16
N SER A 290 -1.56 -6.92 23.98
CA SER A 290 -0.33 -6.35 23.41
C SER A 290 -0.46 -5.92 21.96
N ILE A 291 -1.42 -6.47 21.22
CA ILE A 291 -1.72 -6.13 19.82
C ILE A 291 -2.93 -5.17 19.75
N MET A 292 -3.97 -5.43 20.55
CA MET A 292 -5.20 -4.64 20.55
C MET A 292 -4.94 -3.19 21.00
N GLY A 293 -4.11 -2.98 22.03
CA GLY A 293 -3.76 -1.63 22.49
C GLY A 293 -3.10 -0.77 21.41
N PRO A 294 -2.02 -1.24 20.75
CA PRO A 294 -1.42 -0.53 19.61
C PRO A 294 -2.38 -0.34 18.43
N LEU A 295 -3.21 -1.34 18.10
CA LEU A 295 -4.18 -1.25 17.01
C LEU A 295 -5.22 -0.15 17.26
N ASP A 296 -5.81 -0.11 18.45
CA ASP A 296 -6.79 0.90 18.84
C ASP A 296 -6.19 2.31 18.77
N LYS A 297 -4.99 2.50 19.32
CA LYS A 297 -4.26 3.78 19.25
C LYS A 297 -4.03 4.22 17.80
N LEU A 298 -3.64 3.31 16.91
CA LEU A 298 -3.40 3.61 15.49
C LEU A 298 -4.71 4.01 14.79
N LEU A 299 -5.79 3.26 15.03
CA LEU A 299 -7.10 3.52 14.45
C LEU A 299 -7.69 4.85 14.94
N GLN A 300 -7.58 5.15 16.25
CA GLN A 300 -8.02 6.43 16.80
C GLN A 300 -7.27 7.61 16.15
N ALA A 301 -5.95 7.48 15.96
CA ALA A 301 -5.19 8.52 15.27
C ALA A 301 -5.60 8.72 13.81
N PHE A 302 -6.02 7.66 13.10
CA PHE A 302 -6.58 7.81 11.76
C PHE A 302 -7.90 8.59 11.76
N VAL A 303 -8.72 8.43 12.80
CA VAL A 303 -9.96 9.22 12.98
C VAL A 303 -9.62 10.68 13.27
N ASP A 304 -8.75 10.94 14.25
CA ASP A 304 -8.37 12.29 14.69
C ASP A 304 -7.71 13.11 13.57
N GLN A 305 -6.98 12.44 12.69
CA GLN A 305 -6.31 13.05 11.54
C GLN A 305 -7.20 13.09 10.27
N HIS A 306 -8.48 12.78 10.39
CA HIS A 306 -9.45 12.78 9.28
C HIS A 306 -9.04 11.90 8.07
N ARG A 307 -8.45 10.73 8.35
CA ARG A 307 -7.98 9.77 7.34
C ARG A 307 -8.97 8.65 7.03
N MET A 308 -10.06 8.53 7.81
CA MET A 308 -11.12 7.53 7.60
C MET A 308 -12.23 7.97 6.64
N LYS A 309 -12.43 9.28 6.45
CA LYS A 309 -13.49 9.86 5.63
C LYS A 309 -13.06 11.21 5.06
N LEU A 310 -13.55 11.57 3.87
CA LEU A 310 -13.33 12.90 3.29
C LEU A 310 -13.98 14.00 4.18
N PRO A 311 -13.36 15.19 4.31
CA PRO A 311 -13.95 16.32 5.01
C PRO A 311 -15.27 16.79 4.36
N GLY A 312 -16.22 17.28 5.16
CA GLY A 312 -17.44 17.94 4.66
C GLY A 312 -18.76 17.20 4.89
N GLY A 313 -18.78 16.15 5.71
CA GLY A 313 -20.01 15.45 6.12
C GLY A 313 -20.13 15.30 7.64
N ALA A 314 -21.10 14.49 8.09
CA ALA A 314 -21.23 14.11 9.50
C ALA A 314 -19.95 13.45 10.05
N ALA A 315 -19.72 13.60 11.36
CA ALA A 315 -18.60 13.01 12.08
C ALA A 315 -18.47 11.52 11.75
N TYR A 316 -17.23 11.04 11.64
CA TYR A 316 -16.98 9.63 11.37
C TYR A 316 -17.43 8.78 12.56
N VAL A 317 -18.29 7.81 12.30
CA VAL A 317 -18.69 6.77 13.26
C VAL A 317 -17.90 5.52 12.92
N PRO A 318 -17.03 5.01 13.81
CA PRO A 318 -16.27 3.79 13.54
C PRO A 318 -17.15 2.60 13.20
N CYS A 319 -16.81 1.90 12.12
CA CYS A 319 -17.43 0.63 11.74
C CYS A 319 -16.86 -0.58 12.51
N TYR A 320 -16.04 -0.32 13.53
CA TYR A 320 -15.32 -1.31 14.31
C TYR A 320 -15.30 -0.92 15.79
N GLN A 321 -15.06 -1.92 16.63
CA GLN A 321 -14.80 -1.79 18.05
C GLN A 321 -13.65 -2.74 18.39
N VAL A 322 -12.58 -2.20 18.96
CA VAL A 322 -11.49 -3.02 19.48
C VAL A 322 -11.89 -3.51 20.86
N VAL A 323 -11.92 -4.83 21.02
CA VAL A 323 -12.26 -5.51 22.28
C VAL A 323 -10.96 -5.98 22.90
N ALA A 324 -10.62 -5.39 24.05
CA ALA A 324 -9.43 -5.70 24.84
C ALA A 324 -9.70 -6.81 25.86
#